data_AF-A0AAN0MEF7-F1
#
_entry.id   AF-A0AAN0MEF7-F1
#
_cell.length_a   1.000
_cell.length_b   1.000
_cell.length_c   1.000
_cell.angle_alpha   90.00
_cell.angle_beta   90.00
_cell.angle_gamma   90.00
#
_symmetry.space_group_name_H-M   'P 1'
#
loop_
_entity.id
_entity.type
_entity.pdbx_description
1 polymer ?
#
loop_
_entity_poly.entity_id
_entity_poly.type
_entity_poly.pdbx_seq_one_letter_code
_entity_poly.pdbx_strand_id
1 'polypeptide(L)' 'MLVGPSTPFAPEVYGGRVDEIGGAWVADAAMAGQLARMGASMRSMKQVFTRFNASFDHGGRE' A
#
# COMPACT_ATOMS: atom_id res chain seq x y z
N MET A 1 -2.55 -11.57 6.25
CA MET A 1 -1.87 -10.65 5.31
C MET A 1 -2.89 -9.97 4.40
N LEU A 2 -2.84 -8.63 4.29
CA LEU A 2 -3.66 -7.83 3.38
C LEU A 2 -2.80 -7.26 2.25
N VAL A 3 -3.19 -7.43 0.98
CA VAL A 3 -2.33 -7.12 -0.18
C VAL A 3 -3.05 -6.29 -1.24
N GLY A 4 -2.40 -5.21 -1.68
CA GLY A 4 -2.90 -4.38 -2.77
C GLY A 4 -2.30 -2.97 -2.79
N PRO A 5 -2.25 -2.31 -3.95
CA PRO A 5 -1.81 -0.91 -4.05
C PRO A 5 -2.76 0.07 -3.35
N SER A 6 -4.02 -0.34 -3.14
CA SER A 6 -5.01 0.42 -2.39
C SER A 6 -5.05 0.05 -0.91
N THR A 7 -4.19 -0.85 -0.43
CA THR A 7 -4.14 -1.21 0.99
C THR A 7 -3.59 -0.03 1.77
N PRO A 8 -4.38 0.60 2.67
CA PRO A 8 -3.89 1.71 3.44
C PRO A 8 -2.84 1.22 4.43
N PHE A 9 -1.74 1.97 4.54
CA PHE A 9 -0.80 1.81 5.63
C PHE A 9 -1.36 2.51 6.88
N ALA A 10 -2.27 1.83 7.57
CA ALA A 10 -2.92 2.31 8.78
C ALA A 10 -3.15 1.12 9.74
N PRO A 11 -2.11 0.62 10.41
CA PRO A 11 -2.18 -0.57 11.25
C PRO A 11 -3.31 -0.54 12.29
N GLU A 12 -3.58 0.64 12.82
CA GLU A 12 -4.62 0.94 13.80
C GLU A 12 -6.04 0.63 13.30
N VAL A 13 -6.33 0.76 11.99
CA VAL A 13 -7.68 0.50 11.47
C VAL A 13 -8.00 -0.98 11.40
N TYR A 14 -6.98 -1.84 11.44
CA TYR A 14 -7.16 -3.28 11.37
C TYR A 14 -7.42 -3.92 12.73
N GLY A 15 -7.25 -3.17 13.83
CA GLY A 15 -7.60 -3.63 15.19
C GLY A 15 -6.98 -4.97 15.57
N GLY A 16 -5.72 -5.21 15.18
CA GLY A 16 -5.00 -6.46 15.47
C GLY A 16 -5.49 -7.70 14.70
N ARG A 17 -6.27 -7.51 13.61
CA ARG A 17 -6.75 -8.60 12.75
C ARG A 17 -5.86 -8.85 11.53
N VAL A 18 -4.86 -8.00 11.31
CA VAL A 18 -3.95 -8.06 10.17
C VAL A 18 -2.53 -7.99 10.71
N ASP A 19 -1.82 -9.11 10.62
CA ASP A 19 -0.43 -9.23 11.09
C ASP A 19 0.59 -8.67 10.07
N GLU A 20 0.18 -8.54 8.80
CA GLU A 20 1.06 -8.07 7.72
C GLU A 20 0.28 -7.35 6.60
N ILE A 21 0.84 -6.25 6.10
CA ILE A 21 0.39 -5.53 4.91
C ILE A 21 1.45 -5.61 3.81
N GLY A 22 1.02 -6.04 2.62
CA GLY A 22 1.76 -5.87 1.36
C GLY A 22 1.17 -4.72 0.55
N GLY A 23 1.78 -3.54 0.63
CA GLY A 23 1.29 -2.31 0.02
C GLY A 23 2.20 -1.75 -1.06
N ALA A 24 1.87 -0.55 -1.51
CA ALA A 24 2.78 0.26 -2.32
C ALA A 24 2.63 1.75 -1.96
N TRP A 25 3.73 2.50 -2.02
CA TRP A 25 3.70 3.96 -1.97
C TRP A 25 4.02 4.56 -3.34
N VAL A 26 3.59 5.79 -3.56
CA VAL A 26 3.90 6.56 -4.77
C VAL A 26 5.32 7.11 -4.65
N ALA A 27 6.25 6.63 -5.48
CA ALA A 27 7.65 7.07 -5.46
C ALA A 27 7.88 8.34 -6.28
N ASP A 28 7.07 8.53 -7.34
CA ASP A 28 7.06 9.76 -8.15
C ASP A 28 5.63 10.33 -8.18
N ALA A 29 5.38 11.30 -7.31
CA ALA A 29 4.06 11.92 -7.17
C ALA A 29 3.66 12.74 -8.40
N ALA A 30 4.63 13.37 -9.08
CA ALA A 30 4.36 14.20 -10.24
C ALA A 30 3.90 13.33 -11.42
N MET A 31 4.63 12.27 -11.72
CA MET A 31 4.29 11.31 -12.76
C MET A 31 3.01 10.55 -12.42
N ALA A 32 2.82 10.14 -11.16
CA ALA A 32 1.58 9.48 -10.73
C ALA A 32 0.34 10.38 -10.95
N GLY A 33 0.45 11.67 -10.63
CA GLY A 33 -0.60 12.65 -10.88
C GLY A 33 -0.91 12.83 -12.37
N GLN A 34 0.12 12.83 -13.23
CA GLN A 34 -0.08 12.88 -14.69
C GLN A 34 -0.80 11.63 -15.20
N LEU A 35 -0.32 10.44 -14.83
CA LEU A 35 -0.92 9.17 -15.23
C LEU A 35 -2.37 9.04 -14.77
N ALA A 36 -2.68 9.46 -13.54
CA ALA A 36 -4.04 9.46 -13.00
C ALA A 36 -4.97 10.38 -13.81
N ARG A 37 -4.53 11.60 -14.13
CA ARG A 37 -5.31 12.55 -14.97
C ARG A 37 -5.54 12.03 -16.39
N MET A 38 -4.63 11.23 -16.92
CA MET A 38 -4.77 10.59 -18.23
C MET A 38 -5.65 9.33 -18.20
N GLY A 39 -6.20 8.94 -17.05
CA GLY A 39 -6.98 7.71 -16.92
C GLY A 39 -6.14 6.45 -17.12
N ALA A 40 -4.84 6.50 -16.80
CA ALA A 40 -3.95 5.38 -17.00
C ALA A 40 -4.40 4.14 -16.21
N SER A 41 -4.28 2.97 -16.83
CA SER A 41 -4.58 1.70 -16.15
C SER A 41 -3.62 1.45 -14.98
N MET A 42 -4.05 0.64 -14.02
CA MET A 42 -3.18 0.18 -12.92
C MET A 42 -1.90 -0.52 -13.39
N ARG A 43 -1.92 -1.15 -14.57
CA ARG A 43 -0.71 -1.75 -15.18
C ARG A 43 0.31 -0.67 -15.52
N SER A 44 -0.14 0.44 -16.11
CA SER A 44 0.70 1.58 -16.48
C SER A 44 1.19 2.37 -15.26
N MET A 45 0.42 2.37 -14.18
CA MET A 45 0.81 3.01 -12.92
C MET A 45 1.86 2.22 -12.13
N LYS A 46 2.15 0.94 -12.47
CA LYS A 46 3.15 0.13 -11.75
C LYS A 46 4.52 0.80 -11.65
N GLN A 47 4.91 1.61 -12.64
CA GLN A 47 6.21 2.28 -12.69
C GLN A 47 6.37 3.40 -11.65
N VAL A 48 5.28 3.99 -11.16
CA VAL A 48 5.30 5.07 -10.16
C VAL A 48 5.11 4.56 -8.74
N PHE A 49 4.93 3.25 -8.57
CA PHE A 49 4.70 2.60 -7.28
C PHE A 49 5.93 1.82 -6.83
N THR A 50 6.34 2.00 -5.58
CA THR A 50 7.30 1.11 -4.91
C THR A 50 6.55 0.23 -3.93
N ARG A 51 6.76 -1.09 -4.03
CA ARG A 51 6.12 -2.07 -3.16
C ARG A 51 6.83 -2.14 -1.82
N PHE A 52 6.08 -2.44 -0.77
CA PHE A 52 6.62 -2.74 0.55
C PHE A 52 5.81 -3.85 1.22
N ASN A 53 6.45 -4.53 2.18
CA ASN A 53 5.77 -5.38 3.15
C ASN A 53 6.05 -4.82 4.54
N ALA A 54 5.04 -4.79 5.39
CA ALA A 54 5.15 -4.34 6.77
C ALA A 54 4.44 -5.34 7.68
N SER A 55 5.20 -5.91 8.61
CA SER A 55 4.67 -6.75 9.69
C SER A 55 4.34 -5.89 10.89
N PHE A 56 3.28 -6.26 11.61
CA PHE A 56 2.87 -5.60 12.84
C PHE A 56 3.02 -6.57 13.99
N ASP A 57 3.82 -6.20 14.98
CA ASP A 57 3.78 -6.87 16.27
C ASP A 57 2.54 -6.38 17.02
N HIS A 58 1.72 -7.31 17.51
CA HIS A 58 0.50 -6.99 18.24
C HIS A 58 0.73 -6.97 19.76
N GLY A 59 1.96 -7.20 20.22
CA GLY A 59 2.24 -7.45 21.62
C GLY A 59 1.70 -8.83 22.00
N GLY A 60 2.51 -9.64 22.67
CA GLY A 60 2.15 -10.99 23.10
C GLY A 60 0.75 -11.01 23.71
N ARG A 61 -0.16 -11.80 23.12
CA ARG A 61 -1.36 -12.25 23.80
C ARG A 61 -0.90 -13.18 24.92
N GLU A 62 -0.70 -12.61 26.11
CA GLU A 62 -0.74 -13.35 27.37
C GLU A 62 -2.18 -13.64 27.77
#